data_AF-A0A934AG09-F1
#
_entry.id   AF-A0A934AG09-F1
#
_cell.length_a   1.000
_cell.length_b   1.000
_cell.length_c   1.000
_cell.angle_alpha   90.00
_cell.angle_beta   90.00
_cell.angle_gamma   90.00
#
_symmetry.space_group_name_H-M   'P 1'
#
loop_
_entity.id
_entity.type
_entity.pdbx_description
1 polymer ?
#
loop_
_entity_poly.entity_id
_entity_poly.type
_entity_poly.pdbx_seq_one_letter_code
_entity_poly.pdbx_strand_id
1 'polypeptide(L)'
;MEIAYLPTLIPFLKNKHLLLDTNVFRDAVVKPAVYSRFFNELKNADVTLATIDFVRYELLKGSADDTKYKEKEKFINDIVDITIPVVAKTMELVYTLIQRYGIHGTAINITDLLLGATLMQYQNNICLLTRDTTDFIQTIFDLSFIVNIPYAKGIFTYGVYQYVK
;
A
#
# COMPACT_ATOMS: atom_id res chain seq x y z
N MET A 1 2.41 -22.63 -1.32
CA MET A 1 1.30 -21.72 -0.95
C MET A 1 1.43 -20.50 -1.84
N GLU A 2 0.46 -20.32 -2.72
CA GLU A 2 0.47 -19.26 -3.73
C GLU A 2 -0.49 -18.14 -3.32
N ILE A 3 -0.22 -16.93 -3.82
CA ILE A 3 -1.13 -15.80 -3.64
C ILE A 3 -2.34 -16.04 -4.54
N ALA A 4 -3.53 -15.85 -4.01
CA ALA A 4 -4.78 -15.95 -4.74
C ALA A 4 -5.37 -14.55 -4.99
N TYR A 5 -5.57 -14.21 -6.26
CA TYR A 5 -6.25 -13.00 -6.71
C TYR A 5 -7.02 -13.29 -8.01
N LEU A 6 -8.00 -12.44 -8.35
CA LEU A 6 -8.74 -12.59 -9.60
C LEU A 6 -7.81 -12.37 -10.81
N PRO A 7 -7.92 -13.17 -11.90
CA PRO A 7 -7.06 -13.02 -13.09
C PRO A 7 -7.06 -11.63 -13.72
N THR A 8 -8.12 -10.84 -13.47
CA THR A 8 -8.28 -9.47 -13.95
C THR A 8 -7.50 -8.42 -13.15
N LEU A 9 -6.90 -8.78 -12.00
CA LEU A 9 -6.12 -7.86 -11.18
C LEU A 9 -4.93 -7.26 -11.94
N ILE A 10 -4.07 -8.13 -12.51
CA ILE A 10 -2.86 -7.68 -13.21
C ILE A 10 -3.22 -6.79 -14.42
N PRO A 11 -4.14 -7.20 -15.32
CA PRO A 11 -4.61 -6.33 -16.39
C PRO A 11 -5.16 -4.98 -15.91
N PHE A 12 -5.85 -4.93 -14.76
CA PHE A 12 -6.37 -3.70 -14.20
C PHE A 12 -5.29 -2.76 -13.66
N LEU A 13 -4.22 -3.33 -13.08
CA LEU A 13 -3.09 -2.59 -12.52
C LEU A 13 -2.05 -2.16 -13.56
N LYS A 14 -2.10 -2.74 -14.76
CA LYS A 14 -1.15 -2.43 -15.84
C LYS A 14 -1.02 -0.92 -16.09
N ASN A 15 0.21 -0.43 -16.17
CA ASN A 15 0.57 0.99 -16.33
C ASN A 15 0.11 1.91 -15.18
N LYS A 16 -0.22 1.35 -14.00
CA LYS A 16 -0.54 2.11 -12.79
C LYS A 16 0.56 1.98 -11.75
N HIS A 17 0.49 2.86 -10.76
CA HIS A 17 1.26 2.72 -9.53
C HIS A 17 0.46 1.86 -8.54
N LEU A 18 1.10 0.86 -7.94
CA LEU A 18 0.57 0.14 -6.79
C LEU A 18 1.30 0.63 -5.54
N LEU A 19 0.61 1.45 -4.76
CA LEU A 19 1.07 1.97 -3.49
C LEU A 19 1.03 0.86 -2.43
N LEU A 20 2.17 0.61 -1.79
CA LEU A 20 2.36 -0.42 -0.78
C LEU A 20 2.34 0.21 0.61
N ASP A 21 1.48 -0.34 1.47
CA ASP A 21 1.35 0.03 2.87
C ASP A 21 2.40 -0.68 3.77
N THR A 22 2.62 -0.16 4.97
CA THR A 22 3.49 -0.71 6.02
C THR A 22 3.21 -2.20 6.28
N ASN A 23 1.94 -2.63 6.30
CA ASN A 23 1.58 -4.03 6.53
C ASN A 23 2.09 -4.98 5.42
N VAL A 24 2.14 -4.53 4.16
CA VAL A 24 2.66 -5.32 3.03
C VAL A 24 4.14 -5.64 3.25
N PHE A 25 4.94 -4.64 3.62
CA PHE A 25 6.37 -4.83 3.88
C PHE A 25 6.63 -5.76 5.07
N ARG A 26 5.89 -5.58 6.17
CA ARG A 26 6.02 -6.44 7.36
C ARG A 26 5.77 -7.91 7.00
N ASP A 27 4.73 -8.19 6.23
CA ASP A 27 4.42 -9.57 5.83
C ASP A 27 5.39 -10.11 4.77
N ALA A 28 5.90 -9.25 3.88
CA ALA A 28 6.91 -9.61 2.90
C ALA A 28 8.23 -10.03 3.55
N VAL A 29 8.63 -9.44 4.68
CA VAL A 29 9.78 -9.88 5.47
C VAL A 29 9.57 -11.28 6.04
N VAL A 30 8.35 -11.61 6.46
CA VAL A 30 8.02 -12.95 7.01
C VAL A 30 8.00 -14.01 5.90
N LYS A 31 7.67 -13.62 4.66
CA LYS A 31 7.50 -14.54 3.52
C LYS A 31 8.17 -14.04 2.23
N PRO A 32 9.49 -13.84 2.22
CA PRO A 32 10.17 -13.14 1.13
C PRO A 32 9.96 -13.82 -0.23
N ALA A 33 9.99 -15.15 -0.30
CA ALA A 33 9.83 -15.88 -1.56
C ALA A 33 8.45 -15.72 -2.20
N VAL A 34 7.38 -15.67 -1.40
CA VAL A 34 6.00 -15.55 -1.91
C VAL A 34 5.76 -14.12 -2.42
N TYR A 35 6.15 -13.13 -1.63
CA TYR A 35 5.98 -11.73 -2.00
C TYR A 35 6.92 -11.32 -3.15
N SER A 36 8.15 -11.80 -3.19
CA SER A 36 9.08 -11.51 -4.30
C SER A 36 8.54 -12.00 -5.63
N ARG A 37 7.93 -13.20 -5.67
CA ARG A 37 7.29 -13.70 -6.89
C ARG A 37 6.15 -12.78 -7.34
N PHE A 38 5.28 -12.39 -6.42
CA PHE A 38 4.16 -11.52 -6.71
C PHE A 38 4.58 -10.12 -7.16
N PHE A 39 5.56 -9.52 -6.50
CA PHE A 39 6.12 -8.24 -6.91
C PHE A 39 6.77 -8.32 -8.29
N ASN A 40 7.49 -9.41 -8.60
CA ASN A 40 8.05 -9.61 -9.93
C ASN A 40 6.96 -9.80 -11.00
N GLU A 41 5.89 -10.53 -10.70
CA GLU A 41 4.73 -10.67 -11.60
C GLU A 41 4.09 -9.30 -11.91
N LEU A 42 3.91 -8.45 -10.89
CA LEU A 42 3.39 -7.09 -11.06
C LEU A 42 4.34 -6.23 -11.91
N LYS A 43 5.65 -6.23 -11.60
CA LYS A 43 6.65 -5.46 -12.36
C LYS A 43 6.75 -5.91 -13.82
N ASN A 44 6.71 -7.22 -14.08
CA ASN A 44 6.70 -7.77 -15.44
C ASN A 44 5.45 -7.40 -16.24
N ALA A 45 4.40 -6.92 -15.58
CA ALA A 45 3.17 -6.45 -16.19
C ALA A 45 3.07 -4.91 -16.25
N ASP A 46 4.20 -4.20 -16.17
CA ASP A 46 4.28 -2.74 -16.21
C ASP A 46 3.54 -2.06 -15.05
N VAL A 47 3.45 -2.71 -13.89
CA VAL A 47 2.96 -2.08 -12.65
C VAL A 47 4.15 -1.49 -11.90
N THR A 48 4.08 -0.20 -11.58
CA THR A 48 5.11 0.47 -10.77
C THR A 48 4.81 0.28 -9.30
N LEU A 49 5.67 -0.40 -8.55
CA LEU A 49 5.52 -0.56 -7.10
C LEU A 49 5.98 0.73 -6.41
N ALA A 50 5.08 1.36 -5.68
CA ALA A 50 5.33 2.65 -5.05
C ALA A 50 5.12 2.59 -3.54
N THR A 51 5.70 3.55 -2.81
CA THR A 51 5.31 3.85 -1.42
C THR A 51 5.43 5.35 -1.16
N ILE A 52 5.05 5.84 0.02
CA ILE A 52 5.29 7.23 0.45
C ILE A 52 6.38 7.28 1.53
N ASP A 53 7.02 8.43 1.69
CA ASP A 53 8.07 8.63 2.70
C ASP A 53 7.61 8.25 4.12
N PHE A 54 6.35 8.53 4.46
CA PHE A 54 5.81 8.25 5.79
C PHE A 54 5.71 6.74 6.09
N VAL A 55 5.38 5.90 5.10
CA VAL A 55 5.43 4.43 5.24
C VAL A 55 6.88 3.98 5.48
N ARG A 56 7.84 4.55 4.74
CA ARG A 56 9.27 4.28 4.98
C ARG A 56 9.67 4.65 6.40
N TYR A 57 9.26 5.82 6.88
CA TYR A 57 9.55 6.27 8.24
C TYR A 57 9.00 5.32 9.30
N GLU A 58 7.77 4.82 9.13
CA GLU A 58 7.19 3.84 10.05
C GLU A 58 7.98 2.53 10.10
N LEU A 59 8.39 2.03 8.95
CA LEU A 59 9.17 0.79 8.86
C LEU A 59 10.56 0.94 9.50
N LEU A 60 11.22 2.07 9.24
CA LEU A 60 12.58 2.34 9.66
C LEU A 60 12.66 2.75 11.15
N LYS A 61 11.71 3.52 11.67
CA LYS A 61 11.66 3.97 13.08
C LYS A 61 11.65 2.81 14.07
N GLY A 62 11.07 1.66 13.70
CA GLY A 62 11.03 0.46 14.55
C GLY A 62 12.31 -0.39 14.51
N SER A 63 13.47 0.16 14.16
CA SER A 63 14.72 -0.60 14.06
C SER A 63 15.47 -0.60 15.39
N ALA A 64 15.97 -1.78 15.79
CA ALA A 64 16.65 -1.94 17.08
C ALA A 64 18.06 -1.32 17.09
N ASP A 65 18.72 -1.29 15.92
CA ASP A 65 20.07 -0.78 15.73
C ASP A 65 20.28 -0.36 14.26
N ASP A 66 21.46 0.21 13.96
CA ASP A 66 21.86 0.66 12.62
C ASP A 66 21.95 -0.48 11.60
N THR A 67 22.28 -1.70 12.03
CA THR A 67 22.33 -2.87 11.14
C THR A 67 20.93 -3.24 10.68
N LYS A 68 19.97 -3.32 11.63
CA LYS A 68 18.56 -3.57 11.33
C LYS A 68 17.91 -2.44 10.54
N TYR A 69 18.34 -1.21 10.75
CA TYR A 69 17.92 -0.08 9.93
C TYR A 69 18.33 -0.30 8.46
N LYS A 70 19.62 -0.57 8.20
CA LYS A 70 20.16 -0.79 6.84
C LYS A 70 19.55 -2.02 6.16
N GLU A 71 19.32 -3.10 6.91
CA GLU A 71 18.63 -4.29 6.39
C GLU A 71 17.21 -3.96 5.89
N LYS A 72 16.44 -3.21 6.68
CA LYS A 72 15.07 -2.79 6.29
C LYS A 72 15.09 -1.80 5.14
N GLU A 73 16.00 -0.83 5.16
CA GLU A 73 16.12 0.15 4.08
C GLU A 73 16.43 -0.54 2.75
N LYS A 74 17.39 -1.46 2.75
CA LYS A 74 17.71 -2.26 1.57
C LYS A 74 16.50 -3.07 1.11
N PHE A 75 15.81 -3.74 2.02
CA PHE A 75 14.62 -4.52 1.70
C PHE A 75 13.52 -3.69 1.04
N ILE A 76 13.26 -2.47 1.54
CA ILE A 76 12.29 -1.55 0.94
C ILE A 76 12.74 -1.17 -0.48
N ASN A 77 14.02 -0.82 -0.66
CA ASN A 77 14.57 -0.40 -1.94
C ASN A 77 14.61 -1.53 -2.98
N ASP A 78 14.74 -2.79 -2.56
CA ASP A 78 14.68 -3.95 -3.45
C ASP A 78 13.25 -4.20 -3.97
N ILE A 79 12.22 -3.80 -3.22
CA ILE A 79 10.81 -3.96 -3.58
C ILE A 79 10.27 -2.77 -4.37
N VAL A 80 10.51 -1.55 -3.88
CA VAL A 80 9.87 -0.33 -4.37
C VAL A 80 10.62 0.25 -5.57
N ASP A 81 9.89 0.56 -6.64
CA ASP A 81 10.45 1.22 -7.82
C ASP A 81 10.53 2.74 -7.63
N ILE A 82 9.57 3.34 -6.91
CA ILE A 82 9.53 4.78 -6.63
C ILE A 82 8.95 5.10 -5.24
N THR A 83 9.53 6.08 -4.56
CA THR A 83 8.90 6.70 -3.39
C THR A 83 8.25 8.01 -3.80
N ILE A 84 6.93 8.12 -3.59
CA ILE A 84 6.14 9.30 -3.93
C ILE A 84 6.29 10.32 -2.80
N PRO A 85 6.81 11.53 -3.08
CA PRO A 85 6.95 12.56 -2.06
C PRO A 85 5.57 13.11 -1.66
N VAL A 86 5.40 13.35 -0.36
CA VAL A 86 4.24 14.09 0.15
C VAL A 86 4.47 15.57 -0.12
N VAL A 87 3.63 16.16 -0.97
CA VAL A 87 3.71 17.58 -1.36
C VAL A 87 2.60 18.38 -0.68
N ALA A 88 2.66 19.72 -0.74
CA ALA A 88 1.66 20.60 -0.14
C ALA A 88 0.22 20.23 -0.58
N LYS A 89 0.03 19.90 -1.86
CA LYS A 89 -1.26 19.43 -2.40
C LYS A 89 -1.76 18.15 -1.71
N THR A 90 -0.87 17.22 -1.35
CA THR A 90 -1.25 16.01 -0.60
C THR A 90 -1.79 16.38 0.77
N MET A 91 -1.17 17.35 1.45
CA MET A 91 -1.64 17.83 2.76
C MET A 91 -3.00 18.52 2.68
N GLU A 92 -3.27 19.30 1.64
CA GLU A 92 -4.60 19.89 1.40
C GLU A 92 -5.67 18.80 1.22
N LEU A 93 -5.33 17.72 0.51
CA LEU A 93 -6.22 16.57 0.33
C LEU A 93 -6.42 15.79 1.63
N VAL A 94 -5.42 15.74 2.53
CA VAL A 94 -5.60 15.15 3.88
C VAL A 94 -6.70 15.89 4.64
N TYR A 95 -6.71 17.22 4.66
CA TYR A 95 -7.78 17.97 5.33
C TYR A 95 -9.15 17.69 4.69
N THR A 96 -9.19 17.60 3.36
CA THR A 96 -10.41 17.23 2.63
C THR A 96 -10.87 15.82 3.01
N LEU A 97 -9.94 14.87 3.13
CA LEU A 97 -10.23 13.49 3.51
C LEU A 97 -10.76 13.40 4.94
N ILE A 98 -10.13 14.10 5.89
CA ILE A 98 -10.59 14.19 7.29
C ILE A 98 -12.03 14.71 7.34
N GLN A 99 -12.35 15.77 6.58
CA GLN A 99 -13.71 16.30 6.50
C GLN A 99 -14.71 15.28 5.96
N ARG A 100 -14.32 14.49 4.96
CA ARG A 100 -15.19 13.46 4.37
C ARG A 100 -15.36 12.23 5.28
N TYR A 101 -14.33 11.85 6.02
CA TYR A 101 -14.42 10.76 7.00
C TYR A 101 -15.30 11.14 8.19
N GLY A 102 -15.30 12.40 8.61
CA GLY A 102 -16.08 12.87 9.74
C GLY A 102 -15.79 12.03 10.99
N ILE A 103 -16.85 11.54 11.66
CA ILE A 103 -16.71 10.72 12.88
C ILE A 103 -15.94 9.40 12.64
N HIS A 104 -16.01 8.85 11.43
CA HIS A 104 -15.34 7.60 11.07
C HIS A 104 -13.81 7.73 10.98
N GLY A 105 -13.30 8.96 10.87
CA GLY A 105 -11.85 9.23 10.77
C GLY A 105 -11.12 9.32 12.09
N THR A 106 -11.81 9.23 13.24
CA THR A 106 -11.24 9.55 14.56
C THR A 106 -10.04 8.66 14.95
N ALA A 107 -10.05 7.39 14.54
CA ALA A 107 -9.01 6.42 14.87
C ALA A 107 -7.96 6.23 13.78
N ILE A 108 -8.14 6.88 12.62
CA ILE A 108 -7.29 6.67 11.46
C ILE A 108 -5.93 7.33 11.69
N ASN A 109 -4.87 6.60 11.35
CA ASN A 109 -3.52 7.10 11.54
C ASN A 109 -3.15 8.12 10.44
N ILE A 110 -2.15 8.97 10.70
CA ILE A 110 -1.74 10.01 9.75
C ILE A 110 -1.17 9.43 8.45
N THR A 111 -0.50 8.28 8.51
CA THR A 111 0.06 7.60 7.35
C THR A 111 -1.06 7.11 6.43
N ASP A 112 -2.14 6.54 6.97
CA ASP A 112 -3.32 6.12 6.21
C ASP A 112 -4.03 7.31 5.56
N LEU A 113 -4.13 8.45 6.26
CA LEU A 113 -4.64 9.69 5.67
C LEU A 113 -3.78 10.14 4.49
N LEU A 114 -2.45 10.05 4.62
CA LEU A 114 -1.53 10.41 3.55
C LEU A 114 -1.61 9.42 2.37
N LEU A 115 -1.78 8.13 2.64
CA LEU A 115 -2.03 7.11 1.62
C LEU A 115 -3.34 7.42 0.88
N GLY A 116 -4.42 7.67 1.61
CA GLY A 116 -5.73 8.05 1.04
C GLY A 116 -5.68 9.36 0.25
N ALA A 117 -5.01 10.38 0.75
CA ALA A 117 -4.78 11.65 0.04
C ALA A 117 -3.94 11.46 -1.23
N THR A 118 -2.97 10.54 -1.20
CA THR A 118 -2.18 10.15 -2.38
C THR A 118 -3.08 9.49 -3.44
N LEU A 119 -4.00 8.61 -3.04
CA LEU A 119 -5.01 8.06 -3.96
C LEU A 119 -5.89 9.16 -4.56
N MET A 120 -6.35 10.12 -3.75
CA MET A 120 -7.13 11.27 -4.24
C MET A 120 -6.34 12.14 -5.23
N GLN A 121 -5.04 12.32 -5.00
CA GLN A 121 -4.18 13.15 -5.83
C GLN A 121 -3.96 12.58 -7.22
N TYR A 122 -3.71 11.27 -7.32
CA TYR A 122 -3.33 10.61 -8.58
C TYR A 122 -4.50 9.83 -9.22
N GLN A 123 -5.62 9.70 -8.52
CA GLN A 123 -6.89 9.15 -9.02
C GLN A 123 -6.70 7.78 -9.68
N ASN A 124 -7.13 7.64 -10.94
CA ASN A 124 -7.16 6.37 -11.66
C ASN A 124 -5.76 5.78 -11.96
N ASN A 125 -4.70 6.57 -11.79
CA ASN A 125 -3.32 6.16 -12.08
C ASN A 125 -2.62 5.45 -10.91
N ILE A 126 -3.30 5.34 -9.76
CA ILE A 126 -2.76 4.70 -8.56
C ILE A 126 -3.81 3.84 -7.88
N CYS A 127 -3.34 2.78 -7.22
CA CYS A 127 -4.11 1.94 -6.31
C CYS A 127 -3.30 1.71 -5.03
N LEU A 128 -3.97 1.38 -3.93
CA LEU A 128 -3.33 1.02 -2.65
C LEU A 128 -3.53 -0.46 -2.38
N LEU A 129 -2.46 -1.17 -2.01
CA LEU A 129 -2.52 -2.51 -1.43
C LEU A 129 -2.34 -2.41 0.09
N THR A 130 -3.36 -2.81 0.85
CA THR A 130 -3.33 -2.76 2.33
C THR A 130 -4.17 -3.87 2.94
N ARG A 131 -3.84 -4.29 4.16
CA ARG A 131 -4.72 -5.15 4.99
C ARG A 131 -5.68 -4.36 5.87
N ASP A 132 -5.51 -3.05 5.98
CA ASP A 132 -6.30 -2.19 6.87
C ASP A 132 -7.63 -1.83 6.19
N THR A 133 -8.41 -2.87 5.89
CA THR A 133 -9.60 -2.80 5.03
C THR A 133 -10.77 -2.04 5.64
N THR A 134 -10.71 -1.75 6.93
CA THR A 134 -11.70 -0.94 7.67
C THR A 134 -11.44 0.55 7.57
N ASP A 135 -10.22 0.96 7.22
CA ASP A 135 -9.77 2.34 7.36
C ASP A 135 -10.02 3.13 6.06
N PHE A 136 -10.17 2.43 4.93
CA PHE A 136 -10.48 3.01 3.63
C PHE A 136 -11.98 2.90 3.32
N ILE A 137 -12.73 3.94 3.69
CA ILE A 137 -14.19 4.00 3.56
C ILE A 137 -14.65 3.90 2.09
N GLN A 138 -15.55 2.96 1.80
CA GLN A 138 -15.95 2.61 0.44
C GLN A 138 -16.73 3.70 -0.32
N THR A 139 -17.31 4.67 0.38
CA THR A 139 -17.95 5.84 -0.24
C THR A 139 -16.94 6.80 -0.88
N ILE A 140 -15.66 6.65 -0.56
CA ILE A 140 -14.55 7.49 -1.04
C ILE A 140 -13.55 6.66 -1.85
N PHE A 141 -13.35 5.39 -1.48
CA PHE A 141 -12.40 4.48 -2.14
C PHE A 141 -13.07 3.18 -2.56
N ASP A 142 -13.00 2.85 -3.84
CA ASP A 142 -13.49 1.58 -4.36
C ASP A 142 -12.57 0.45 -3.93
N LEU A 143 -13.14 -0.63 -3.40
CA LEU A 143 -12.43 -1.89 -3.19
C LEU A 143 -12.48 -2.69 -4.49
N SER A 144 -11.54 -2.38 -5.40
CA SER A 144 -11.56 -2.96 -6.75
C SER A 144 -11.18 -4.44 -6.77
N PHE A 145 -10.26 -4.88 -5.88
CA PHE A 145 -9.83 -6.28 -5.81
C PHE A 145 -9.51 -6.72 -4.38
N ILE A 146 -9.55 -8.03 -4.17
CA ILE A 146 -9.07 -8.69 -2.97
C ILE A 146 -7.93 -9.62 -3.34
N VAL A 147 -6.84 -9.57 -2.56
CA VAL A 147 -5.68 -10.46 -2.68
C VAL A 147 -5.52 -11.26 -1.39
N ASN A 148 -5.56 -12.58 -1.50
CA ASN A 148 -5.46 -13.49 -0.37
C ASN A 148 -4.11 -14.20 -0.38
N ILE A 149 -3.37 -14.11 0.73
CA ILE A 149 -2.04 -14.69 0.88
C ILE A 149 -2.09 -15.71 2.03
N PRO A 150 -2.06 -17.03 1.75
CA PRO A 150 -2.11 -18.04 2.79
C PRO A 150 -0.80 -18.06 3.60
N TYR A 151 -0.92 -18.28 4.90
CA TYR A 151 0.20 -18.49 5.83
C TYR A 151 -0.02 -19.66 6.77
N ALA A 152 1.01 -20.01 7.53
CA ALA A 152 1.05 -21.25 8.32
C ALA A 152 -0.13 -21.38 9.31
N LYS A 153 -0.77 -20.27 9.71
CA LYS A 153 -1.89 -20.26 10.66
C LYS A 153 -3.15 -19.57 10.12
N GLY A 154 -3.25 -19.27 8.83
CA GLY A 154 -4.41 -18.56 8.30
C GLY A 154 -4.22 -17.95 6.91
N ILE A 155 -4.95 -16.86 6.65
CA ILE A 155 -4.88 -16.10 5.39
C ILE A 155 -4.75 -14.62 5.73
N PHE A 156 -3.80 -13.94 5.09
CA PHE A 156 -3.80 -12.47 5.04
C PHE A 156 -4.66 -12.03 3.88
N THR A 157 -5.65 -11.18 4.16
CA THR A 157 -6.52 -10.58 3.15
C THR A 157 -6.14 -9.13 2.97
N TYR A 158 -5.83 -8.79 1.73
CA TYR A 158 -5.49 -7.43 1.29
C TYR A 158 -6.60 -6.90 0.40
N GLY A 159 -6.95 -5.63 0.58
CA GLY A 159 -7.75 -4.88 -0.39
C GLY A 159 -6.85 -4.10 -1.34
N VAL A 160 -7.29 -4.01 -2.59
CA VAL A 160 -6.75 -3.10 -3.59
C VAL A 160 -7.73 -1.95 -3.76
N TYR A 161 -7.38 -0.78 -3.24
CA TYR A 161 -8.25 0.39 -3.18
C TYR A 161 -7.89 1.42 -4.24
N GLN A 162 -8.89 2.09 -4.81
CA GLN A 162 -8.73 3.21 -5.73
C GLN A 162 -9.69 4.34 -5.36
N TYR A 163 -9.29 5.60 -5.51
CA TYR A 163 -10.18 6.73 -5.22
C TYR A 163 -11.38 6.77 -6.17
N VAL A 164 -12.59 6.89 -5.61
CA VAL A 164 -13.86 7.08 -6.33
C VAL A 164 -14.14 8.57 -6.35
N LYS A 165 -14.28 9.12 -7.55
CA LYS A 165 -14.42 10.55 -7.78
C LYS A 165 -15.54 11.18 -6.97
#